data_AF-A0A0Q5R071-F1
#
_entry.id   AF-A0A0Q5R071-F1
#
_cell.length_a   1.000
_cell.length_b   1.000
_cell.length_c   1.000
_cell.angle_alpha   90.00
_cell.angle_beta   90.00
_cell.angle_gamma   90.00
#
_symmetry.space_group_name_H-M   'P 1'
#
loop_
_entity.id
_entity.type
_entity.pdbx_description
1 polymer ?
#
loop_
_entity_poly.entity_id
_entity_poly.type
_entity_poly.pdbx_seq_one_letter_code
_entity_poly.pdbx_strand_id
1 'polypeptide(L)'
;MAGGDEIAHTTGERESLTFICLILAVATIGGFIFGYDSGAINGTQEGLRHAQIAIGRGYDHNFCLDKGMTLEPQLAARLEDLTSGRRLDVLTTEPGLQLYTANAFDGSVRGKQGVLYRMGDGIALEPQKFPDTPNQPAFGSARLDPGRSYRHTMIYRLSVIS
;
A
#
# COMPACT_ATOMS: atom_id res chain seq x y z
N MET A 1 41.66 -42.23 -21.13
CA MET A 1 41.02 -41.07 -21.78
C MET A 1 39.57 -41.02 -21.31
N ALA A 2 39.14 -39.83 -20.87
CA ALA A 2 37.92 -39.48 -20.10
C ALA A 2 37.99 -39.93 -18.61
N GLY A 3 38.19 -39.08 -17.60
CA GLY A 3 38.03 -37.62 -17.51
C GLY A 3 36.61 -37.30 -17.00
N GLY A 4 36.48 -37.01 -15.70
CA GLY A 4 35.21 -36.63 -15.08
C GLY A 4 34.83 -35.18 -15.36
N ASP A 5 33.57 -34.85 -15.08
CA ASP A 5 33.24 -33.58 -14.41
C ASP A 5 31.84 -33.61 -13.82
N GLU A 6 31.78 -32.92 -12.69
CA GLU A 6 30.74 -32.81 -11.70
C GLU A 6 29.91 -31.52 -11.99
N ILE A 7 28.63 -31.54 -11.63
CA ILE A 7 27.73 -30.40 -11.34
C ILE A 7 27.49 -29.31 -12.40
N ALA A 8 26.23 -29.18 -12.82
CA ALA A 8 25.54 -27.88 -12.86
C ALA A 8 24.03 -28.09 -12.72
N HIS A 9 23.57 -28.21 -11.47
CA HIS A 9 22.19 -27.89 -11.13
C HIS A 9 21.99 -26.41 -11.45
N THR A 10 21.24 -26.11 -12.52
CA THR A 10 20.82 -24.74 -12.83
C THR A 10 19.90 -24.25 -11.73
N THR A 11 20.47 -23.45 -10.84
CA THR A 11 19.82 -22.54 -9.89
C THR A 11 18.92 -21.56 -10.65
N GLY A 12 17.67 -21.96 -10.90
CA GLY A 12 16.63 -21.10 -11.49
C GLY A 12 15.50 -20.74 -10.53
N GLU A 13 15.49 -21.28 -9.30
CA GLU A 13 14.33 -21.20 -8.40
C GLU A 13 14.53 -20.39 -7.12
N ARG A 14 15.61 -19.59 -6.99
CA ARG A 14 15.95 -18.94 -5.72
C ARG A 14 16.19 -17.42 -5.73
N GLU A 15 15.77 -16.70 -6.78
CA GLU A 15 15.99 -15.24 -6.85
C GLU A 15 14.72 -14.38 -6.83
N SER A 16 13.51 -14.95 -6.69
CA SER A 16 12.24 -14.18 -6.77
C SER A 16 11.52 -13.90 -5.44
N LEU A 17 12.16 -14.04 -4.27
CA LEU A 17 11.48 -13.85 -2.98
C LEU A 17 12.22 -12.93 -2.01
N THR A 18 12.54 -11.71 -2.43
CA THR A 18 12.86 -10.63 -1.49
C THR A 18 12.18 -9.34 -1.93
N PHE A 19 10.87 -9.25 -1.69
CA PHE A 19 10.06 -8.05 -1.92
C PHE A 19 9.38 -7.62 -0.61
N ILE A 20 10.16 -7.27 0.42
CA ILE A 20 9.69 -6.63 1.66
C ILE A 20 10.90 -5.89 2.26
N CYS A 21 11.09 -4.57 2.32
CA CYS A 21 10.35 -3.35 2.06
C CYS A 21 9.39 -2.86 3.13
N LEU A 22 9.97 -2.58 4.30
CA LEU A 22 9.44 -1.67 5.32
C LEU A 22 8.62 -0.53 4.69
N ILE A 23 7.31 -0.57 4.91
CA ILE A 23 6.42 0.54 4.60
C ILE A 23 6.34 1.40 5.86
N LEU A 24 7.03 2.54 5.83
CA LEU A 24 6.78 3.60 6.81
C LEU A 24 5.68 4.49 6.24
N ALA A 25 4.43 4.17 6.59
CA ALA A 25 3.32 5.09 6.41
C ALA A 25 3.34 6.07 7.58
N VAL A 26 3.44 7.37 7.29
CA VAL A 26 3.26 8.41 8.31
C VAL A 26 1.76 8.61 8.45
N ALA A 27 1.13 7.73 9.22
CA ALA A 27 -0.27 7.79 9.58
C ALA A 27 -0.36 7.75 11.09
N THR A 28 -0.65 8.90 11.71
CA THR A 28 -1.08 8.89 13.11
C THR A 28 -2.50 8.35 13.11
N ILE A 29 -2.70 7.24 13.82
CA ILE A 29 -3.99 6.54 13.94
C ILE A 29 -5.02 7.52 14.51
N GLY A 30 -5.83 8.11 13.63
CA GLY A 30 -7.06 8.79 14.02
C GLY A 30 -8.13 7.73 14.27
N GLY A 31 -8.40 7.42 15.53
CA GLY A 31 -9.40 6.44 15.99
C GLY A 31 -10.85 6.70 15.55
N PHE A 32 -11.09 7.72 14.72
CA PHE A 32 -12.41 8.18 14.31
C PHE A 32 -12.98 7.45 13.08
N ILE A 33 -12.14 6.85 12.23
CA ILE A 33 -12.58 6.27 10.94
C ILE A 33 -12.84 4.76 11.01
N PHE A 34 -12.36 4.10 12.06
CA PHE A 34 -12.45 2.64 12.24
C PHE A 34 -13.34 2.21 13.41
N GLY A 35 -14.08 3.13 14.05
CA GLY A 35 -14.92 2.81 15.21
C GLY A 35 -14.12 2.38 16.46
N TYR A 36 -12.84 2.77 16.56
CA TYR A 36 -12.01 2.45 17.73
C TYR A 36 -12.43 3.21 18.99
N ASP A 37 -13.25 4.25 18.87
CA ASP A 37 -13.73 5.08 19.99
C ASP A 37 -15.23 4.87 20.32
N SER A 38 -15.93 3.97 19.61
CA SER A 38 -17.38 3.76 19.80
C SER A 38 -17.74 2.55 20.66
N GLY A 39 -16.81 2.00 21.44
CA GLY A 39 -17.10 0.99 22.47
C GLY A 39 -17.90 -0.25 22.01
N ALA A 40 -17.97 -0.53 20.70
CA ALA A 40 -18.94 -1.46 20.12
C ALA A 40 -18.35 -2.78 19.62
N ILE A 41 -17.06 -3.06 19.86
CA ILE A 41 -16.49 -4.38 19.59
C ILE A 41 -15.62 -4.81 20.78
N ASN A 42 -15.94 -5.96 21.38
CA ASN A 42 -15.21 -6.62 22.47
C ASN A 42 -13.84 -7.19 22.00
N GLY A 43 -13.02 -6.40 21.31
CA GLY A 43 -11.72 -6.81 20.78
C GLY A 43 -10.68 -5.73 20.99
N THR A 44 -9.48 -6.13 21.42
CA THR A 44 -8.33 -5.22 21.45
C THR A 44 -8.04 -4.68 20.05
N GLN A 45 -7.39 -3.52 19.92
CA GLN A 45 -7.01 -2.97 18.61
C GLN A 45 -6.22 -3.99 17.75
N GLU A 46 -5.42 -4.83 18.39
CA GLU A 46 -4.69 -5.92 17.73
C GLU A 46 -5.63 -7.03 17.21
N GLY A 47 -6.65 -7.42 17.97
CA GLY A 47 -7.63 -8.42 17.53
C GLY A 47 -8.43 -7.94 16.31
N LEU A 48 -8.83 -6.67 16.31
CA LEU A 48 -9.51 -6.04 15.16
C LEU A 48 -8.59 -5.95 13.94
N ARG A 49 -7.32 -5.59 14.14
CA ARG A 49 -6.32 -5.57 13.07
C ARG A 49 -6.16 -6.96 12.44
N HIS A 50 -6.01 -8.00 13.25
CA HIS A 50 -5.92 -9.37 12.74
C HIS A 50 -7.17 -9.79 11.95
N ALA A 51 -8.36 -9.46 12.45
CA ALA A 51 -9.61 -9.77 11.75
C ALA A 51 -9.71 -9.06 10.40
N GLN A 52 -9.35 -7.78 10.33
CA GLN A 52 -9.38 -6.99 9.09
C GLN A 52 -8.38 -7.51 8.05
N ILE A 53 -7.15 -7.86 8.47
CA ILE A 53 -6.16 -8.48 7.56
C ILE A 53 -6.64 -9.85 7.09
N ALA A 54 -7.28 -10.64 7.94
CA ALA A 54 -7.83 -11.94 7.55
C ALA A 54 -8.98 -11.81 6.54
N ILE A 55 -9.88 -10.83 6.73
CA ILE A 55 -10.98 -10.54 5.79
C ILE A 55 -10.43 -10.05 4.45
N GLY A 56 -9.50 -9.09 4.47
CA GLY A 56 -8.90 -8.50 3.29
C GLY A 56 -7.88 -9.40 2.57
N ARG A 57 -7.45 -10.51 3.21
CA ARG A 57 -6.34 -11.38 2.75
C ARG A 57 -5.04 -10.62 2.52
N GLY A 58 -4.78 -9.62 3.35
CA GLY A 58 -3.71 -8.64 3.19
C GLY A 58 -4.20 -7.23 3.56
N TYR A 59 -3.41 -6.22 3.19
CA TYR A 59 -3.90 -4.84 3.29
C TYR A 59 -4.76 -4.53 2.06
N ASP A 60 -5.94 -4.00 2.32
CA ASP A 60 -6.80 -3.32 1.35
C ASP A 60 -7.55 -2.21 2.09
N HIS A 61 -6.80 -1.26 2.64
CA HIS A 61 -7.32 -0.28 3.58
C HIS A 61 -6.86 1.12 3.23
N ASN A 62 -7.74 2.09 3.50
CA ASN A 62 -7.39 3.50 3.48
C ASN A 62 -6.79 3.92 4.83
N PHE A 63 -5.54 4.37 4.80
CA PHE A 63 -4.88 5.01 5.94
C PHE A 63 -5.25 6.49 5.99
N CYS A 64 -5.54 6.99 7.19
CA CYS A 64 -5.85 8.39 7.42
C CYS A 64 -4.54 9.11 7.77
N LEU A 65 -4.12 10.04 6.92
CA LEU A 65 -2.88 10.76 7.09
C LEU A 65 -3.06 11.83 8.17
N ASP A 66 -2.09 11.91 9.06
CA ASP A 66 -2.07 12.82 10.21
C ASP A 66 -2.14 14.30 9.81
N LYS A 67 -1.54 14.64 8.68
CA LYS A 67 -1.52 15.99 8.11
C LYS A 67 -2.85 16.40 7.48
N GLY A 68 -3.78 15.47 7.27
CA GLY A 68 -5.02 15.72 6.55
C GLY A 68 -4.79 16.25 5.14
N MET A 69 -5.73 17.07 4.65
CA MET A 69 -5.60 17.73 3.35
C MET A 69 -4.64 18.93 3.46
N THR A 70 -3.68 19.02 2.54
CA THR A 70 -2.61 20.02 2.58
C THR A 70 -2.53 20.83 1.28
N LEU A 71 -1.94 22.03 1.34
CA LEU A 71 -1.78 22.89 0.15
C LEU A 71 -0.69 22.36 -0.79
N GLU A 72 0.40 21.85 -0.23
CA GLU A 72 1.56 21.32 -0.95
C GLU A 72 1.81 19.86 -0.59
N PRO A 73 2.23 19.01 -1.54
CA PRO A 73 2.41 17.58 -1.30
C PRO A 73 3.32 17.27 -0.12
N GLN A 74 2.80 16.51 0.83
CA GLN A 74 3.53 16.03 2.00
C GLN A 74 3.81 14.54 1.89
N LEU A 75 4.94 14.08 2.45
CA LEU A 75 5.26 12.65 2.53
C LEU A 75 4.13 11.89 3.26
N ALA A 76 3.58 10.89 2.58
CA ALA A 76 2.53 10.00 3.06
C ALA A 76 3.05 8.58 3.31
N ALA A 77 3.88 8.06 2.40
CA ALA A 77 4.48 6.74 2.55
C ALA A 77 5.87 6.68 1.92
N ARG A 78 6.66 5.73 2.44
CA ARG A 78 7.96 5.32 1.88
C ARG A 78 8.00 3.81 1.76
N LEU A 79 8.43 3.32 0.60
CA LEU A 79 8.71 1.92 0.30
C LEU A 79 10.20 1.76 -0.03
N GLU A 80 10.87 0.79 0.59
CA GLU A 80 12.33 0.62 0.48
C GLU A 80 12.75 -0.82 0.26
N ASP A 81 13.34 -1.15 -0.88
CA ASP A 81 14.01 -2.43 -1.08
C ASP A 81 15.47 -2.36 -0.66
N LEU A 82 15.76 -2.90 0.53
CA LEU A 82 17.10 -2.94 1.11
C LEU A 82 18.07 -3.80 0.28
N THR A 83 17.57 -4.81 -0.44
CA THR A 83 18.41 -5.69 -1.26
C THR A 83 18.86 -4.99 -2.54
N SER A 84 17.95 -4.29 -3.22
CA SER A 84 18.29 -3.55 -4.44
C SER A 84 18.71 -2.09 -4.20
N GLY A 85 18.52 -1.59 -2.98
CA GLY A 85 18.68 -0.18 -2.61
C GLY A 85 17.59 0.74 -3.19
N ARG A 86 16.53 0.23 -3.83
CA ARG A 86 15.48 1.09 -4.41
C ARG A 86 14.61 1.71 -3.32
N ARG A 87 14.30 3.00 -3.46
CA ARG A 87 13.35 3.72 -2.60
C ARG A 87 12.27 4.39 -3.44
N LEU A 88 11.03 4.35 -2.96
CA LEU A 88 9.91 5.12 -3.46
C LEU A 88 9.30 5.95 -2.32
N ASP A 89 9.33 7.27 -2.46
CA ASP A 89 8.57 8.19 -1.62
C ASP A 89 7.27 8.59 -2.32
N VAL A 90 6.14 8.47 -1.62
CA VAL A 90 4.83 8.93 -2.08
C VAL A 90 4.46 10.18 -1.30
N LEU A 91 4.28 11.29 -2.01
CA LEU A 91 3.81 12.56 -1.45
C LEU A 91 2.44 12.91 -2.00
N THR A 92 1.60 13.57 -1.20
CA THR A 92 0.23 13.90 -1.60
C THR A 92 -0.30 15.15 -0.90
N THR A 93 -1.27 15.83 -1.52
CA THR A 93 -2.10 16.86 -0.90
C THR A 93 -3.39 16.32 -0.27
N GLU A 94 -3.73 15.04 -0.49
CA GLU A 94 -4.97 14.41 -0.02
C GLU A 94 -4.84 13.82 1.40
N PRO A 95 -5.96 13.64 2.14
CA PRO A 95 -5.94 13.22 3.54
C PRO A 95 -5.80 11.70 3.72
N GLY A 96 -5.97 10.91 2.65
CA GLY A 96 -5.96 9.45 2.70
C GLY A 96 -4.94 8.81 1.78
N LEU A 97 -4.56 7.57 2.11
CA LEU A 97 -3.72 6.71 1.28
C LEU A 97 -4.27 5.28 1.31
N GLN A 98 -4.81 4.78 0.20
CA GLN A 98 -5.11 3.36 0.06
C GLN A 98 -3.81 2.57 -0.03
N LEU A 99 -3.69 1.53 0.79
CA LEU A 99 -2.68 0.48 0.65
C LEU A 99 -3.37 -0.82 0.26
N TYR A 100 -3.05 -1.31 -0.93
CA TYR A 100 -3.49 -2.60 -1.43
C TYR A 100 -2.31 -3.51 -1.74
N THR A 101 -2.31 -4.73 -1.23
CA THR A 101 -1.20 -5.70 -1.36
C THR A 101 -1.49 -6.84 -2.34
N ALA A 102 -2.14 -6.54 -3.47
CA ALA A 102 -2.35 -7.50 -4.55
C ALA A 102 -3.17 -8.75 -4.15
N ASN A 103 -4.09 -8.59 -3.20
CA ASN A 103 -4.77 -9.71 -2.51
C ASN A 103 -5.65 -10.59 -3.42
N ALA A 104 -6.03 -10.09 -4.60
CA ALA A 104 -6.96 -10.75 -5.52
C ALA A 104 -6.26 -11.56 -6.63
N PHE A 105 -4.93 -11.48 -6.75
CA PHE A 105 -4.20 -12.22 -7.76
C PHE A 105 -4.01 -13.69 -7.33
N ASP A 106 -4.36 -14.62 -8.21
CA ASP A 106 -4.35 -16.07 -7.95
C ASP A 106 -3.37 -16.85 -8.84
N GLY A 107 -2.53 -16.15 -9.61
CA GLY A 107 -1.61 -16.75 -10.58
C GLY A 107 -2.21 -17.02 -11.95
N SER A 108 -3.49 -16.71 -12.19
CA SER A 108 -4.12 -16.87 -13.52
C SER A 108 -3.70 -15.78 -14.51
N VAL A 109 -3.32 -14.60 -14.01
CA VAL A 109 -2.90 -13.46 -14.84
C VAL A 109 -1.43 -13.60 -15.22
N ARG A 110 -1.17 -13.71 -16.52
CA ARG A 110 0.18 -13.66 -17.09
C ARG A 110 0.57 -12.21 -17.39
N GLY A 111 1.51 -11.69 -16.62
CA GLY A 111 2.04 -10.35 -16.70
C GLY A 111 3.23 -10.19 -17.67
N LYS A 112 3.95 -9.08 -17.48
CA LYS A 112 5.16 -8.76 -18.25
C LYS A 112 6.20 -9.88 -18.11
N GLN A 113 6.94 -10.11 -19.20
CA GLN A 113 7.96 -11.16 -19.29
C GLN A 113 7.45 -12.58 -18.97
N GLY A 114 6.13 -12.79 -19.07
CA GLY A 114 5.52 -14.10 -18.84
C GLY A 114 5.36 -14.48 -17.37
N VAL A 115 5.69 -13.59 -16.43
CA VAL A 115 5.54 -13.80 -14.98
C VAL A 115 4.06 -13.90 -14.62
N LEU A 116 3.69 -14.90 -13.83
CA LEU A 116 2.33 -15.03 -13.29
C LEU A 116 2.23 -14.16 -12.03
N TYR A 117 1.21 -13.31 -11.94
CA TYR A 117 0.96 -12.48 -10.77
C TYR A 117 0.14 -13.25 -9.73
N ARG A 118 0.65 -13.33 -8.50
CA ARG A 118 0.06 -13.99 -7.34
C ARG A 118 -0.22 -12.99 -6.23
N MET A 119 -0.96 -13.46 -5.22
CA MET A 119 -1.24 -12.72 -4.02
C MET A 119 0.06 -12.21 -3.38
N GLY A 120 0.18 -10.90 -3.18
CA GLY A 120 1.37 -10.27 -2.60
C GLY A 120 2.49 -9.94 -3.60
N ASP A 121 2.37 -10.27 -4.88
CA ASP A 121 3.39 -9.94 -5.90
C ASP A 121 3.39 -8.45 -6.31
N GLY A 122 2.55 -7.64 -5.68
CA GLY A 122 2.40 -6.23 -6.00
C GLY A 122 1.85 -5.40 -4.85
N ILE A 123 2.00 -4.09 -4.99
CA ILE A 123 1.51 -3.09 -4.05
C ILE A 123 0.96 -1.89 -4.82
N ALA A 124 -0.16 -1.36 -4.37
CA ALA A 124 -0.66 -0.05 -4.77
C ALA A 124 -0.65 0.90 -3.56
N LEU A 125 -0.21 2.13 -3.83
CA LEU A 125 -0.22 3.25 -2.89
C LEU A 125 -1.01 4.37 -3.57
N GLU A 126 -2.24 4.59 -3.15
CA GLU A 126 -3.22 5.41 -3.88
C GLU A 126 -3.65 6.59 -3.01
N PRO A 127 -3.03 7.78 -3.15
CA PRO A 127 -3.44 8.94 -2.38
C PRO A 127 -4.81 9.45 -2.80
N GLN A 128 -5.70 9.73 -1.85
CA GLN A 128 -7.11 10.04 -2.14
C GLN A 128 -7.86 10.65 -0.94
N LYS A 129 -9.10 11.09 -1.18
CA LYS A 129 -10.08 11.27 -0.09
C LYS A 129 -10.51 9.91 0.45
N PHE A 130 -11.11 9.89 1.64
CA PHE A 130 -11.53 8.64 2.26
C PHE A 130 -12.59 7.92 1.39
N PRO A 131 -12.48 6.60 1.21
CA PRO A 131 -13.54 5.80 0.58
C PRO A 131 -14.88 6.06 1.25
N ASP A 132 -15.96 5.96 0.47
CA ASP A 132 -17.33 6.18 0.94
C ASP A 132 -17.66 7.61 1.45
N THR A 133 -16.78 8.60 1.23
CA THR A 133 -17.03 10.01 1.59
C THR A 133 -18.42 10.53 1.20
N PRO A 134 -19.00 10.22 0.01
CA PRO A 134 -20.34 10.69 -0.34
C PRO A 134 -21.46 10.23 0.62
N ASN A 135 -21.28 9.09 1.29
CA ASN A 135 -22.27 8.50 2.20
C ASN A 135 -21.90 8.69 3.68
N GLN A 136 -20.72 9.24 3.98
CA GLN A 136 -20.18 9.40 5.33
C GLN A 136 -19.92 10.89 5.62
N PRO A 137 -20.90 11.63 6.16
CA PRO A 137 -20.75 13.07 6.41
C PRO A 137 -19.54 13.44 7.29
N ALA A 138 -19.14 12.54 8.19
CA ALA A 138 -17.97 12.74 9.05
C ALA A 138 -16.63 12.74 8.30
N PHE A 139 -16.58 12.23 7.05
CA PHE A 139 -15.36 12.15 6.24
C PHE A 139 -15.11 13.43 5.43
N GLY A 140 -16.03 14.40 5.50
CA GLY A 140 -15.98 15.61 4.69
C GLY A 140 -16.78 15.46 3.40
N SER A 141 -16.27 16.02 2.30
CA SER A 141 -16.98 16.00 1.01
C SER A 141 -16.03 15.68 -0.15
N ALA A 142 -16.50 14.83 -1.05
CA ALA A 142 -15.88 14.55 -2.35
C ALA A 142 -16.65 15.22 -3.51
N ARG A 143 -17.69 16.00 -3.20
CA ARG A 143 -18.52 16.68 -4.19
C ARG A 143 -17.79 17.88 -4.77
N LEU A 144 -17.80 18.00 -6.09
CA LEU A 144 -17.37 19.20 -6.82
C LEU A 144 -18.58 19.89 -7.43
N ASP A 145 -18.88 21.11 -6.98
CA ASP A 145 -20.00 21.90 -7.52
C ASP A 145 -19.63 22.60 -8.85
N PRO A 146 -20.62 22.89 -9.70
CA PRO A 146 -20.39 23.62 -10.95
C PRO A 146 -19.62 24.94 -10.74
N GLY A 147 -18.64 25.20 -11.60
CA GLY A 147 -17.79 26.40 -11.52
C GLY A 147 -16.67 26.35 -10.48
N ARG A 148 -16.58 25.27 -9.67
CA ARG A 148 -15.43 25.02 -8.80
C ARG A 148 -14.38 24.18 -9.51
N SER A 149 -13.12 24.35 -9.11
CA SER A 149 -12.01 23.53 -9.56
C SER A 149 -11.55 22.63 -8.42
N TYR A 150 -11.31 21.36 -8.73
CA TYR A 150 -10.62 20.42 -7.87
C TYR A 150 -9.14 20.36 -8.26
N ARG A 151 -8.26 20.34 -7.26
CA ARG A 151 -6.82 20.14 -7.45
C ARG A 151 -6.29 19.17 -6.43
N HIS A 152 -5.59 18.16 -6.91
CA HIS A 152 -4.84 17.20 -6.13
C HIS A 152 -3.49 16.98 -6.79
N THR A 153 -2.45 16.96 -5.98
CA THR A 153 -1.09 16.65 -6.43
C THR A 153 -0.61 15.41 -5.70
N MET A 154 -0.13 14.43 -6.46
CA MET A 154 0.57 13.25 -5.96
C MET A 154 1.94 13.15 -6.64
N ILE A 155 2.96 12.73 -5.89
CA ILE A 155 4.33 12.58 -6.38
C ILE A 155 4.85 11.21 -6.00
N TYR A 156 5.28 10.44 -6.99
CA TYR A 156 6.03 9.19 -6.83
C TYR A 156 7.50 9.49 -7.11
N ARG A 157 8.29 9.66 -6.05
CA ARG A 157 9.71 9.99 -6.14
C ARG A 157 10.54 8.73 -5.96
N LEU A 158 11.20 8.30 -7.03
CA LEU A 158 12.16 7.22 -6.99
C LEU A 158 13.55 7.75 -6.60
N SER A 159 14.24 7.01 -5.73
CA SER A 159 15.62 7.26 -5.35
C SER A 159 16.31 5.96 -4.93
N VAL A 160 17.55 6.06 -4.48
CA VAL A 160 18.27 4.95 -3.87
C VAL A 160 18.54 5.23 -2.39
N ILE A 161 18.66 4.17 -1.60
CA ILE A 161 19.08 4.22 -0.19
C ILE A 161 20.58 4.52 -0.17
N SER A 162 20.98 5.58 0.52
CA SER A 162 22.38 6.01 0.73
C SER A 162 22.98 5.39 1.97
#